data_AF-A0A665ULV5-F1
#
_entry.id   AF-A0A665ULV5-F1
#
_cell.length_a   1.000
_cell.length_b   1.000
_cell.length_c   1.000
_cell.angle_alpha   90.00
_cell.angle_beta   90.00
_cell.angle_gamma   90.00
#
_symmetry.space_group_name_H-M   'P 1'
#
loop_
_entity.id
_entity.type
_entity.pdbx_description
1 polymer ?
#
loop_
_entity_poly.entity_id
_entity_poly.type
_entity_poly.pdbx_seq_one_letter_code
_entity_poly.pdbx_strand_id
1 'polypeptide(L)'
;MCVKASRESLKMELLADVSLLPGEERITDKDIIYICPFSGAVKGKVLITNYRLYFKSSDTDVMVTLDVPLGAISRVEKMGGASSRGENSYGLDITCKDMRNLRFALKQEGHSRRDIFELLFRHAFPVSHGLPLFAYVSQEKYGDNGWNIYKPIEEFRRQGLPNNKWRITFINKNYELCDTYPTVLAVPFKSKEEDLRRVATFRSRGRIPVLSWIHRENQAVIIRCSQPLVGMSGKRNKDDERYLELIREANNTTKLTIYDARPNVNAVANKATGGGYEGDEYQNAELIFLDIQNIHVMRESLKKLKDIVYPNVEESHWLSSLESTHCSSIVFGR
;
A
#
# COMPACT_ATOMS: atom_id res chain seq x y z
N MET A 1 -26.14 57.93 -17.67
CA MET A 1 -26.56 56.55 -18.00
C MET A 1 -25.72 55.61 -17.17
N CYS A 2 -26.31 55.07 -16.10
CA CYS A 2 -25.65 54.16 -15.17
C CYS A 2 -25.80 52.73 -15.71
N VAL A 3 -24.70 52.11 -16.13
CA VAL A 3 -24.70 50.71 -16.59
C VAL A 3 -24.92 49.84 -15.36
N LYS A 4 -26.13 49.30 -15.22
CA LYS A 4 -26.41 48.21 -14.28
C LYS A 4 -25.62 46.99 -14.75
N ALA A 5 -24.46 46.75 -14.13
CA ALA A 5 -23.86 45.42 -14.15
C ALA A 5 -24.90 44.44 -13.57
N SER A 6 -25.25 43.40 -14.32
CA SER A 6 -26.18 42.38 -13.85
C SER A 6 -25.58 41.68 -12.64
N ARG A 7 -26.41 41.31 -11.66
CA ARG A 7 -26.00 40.51 -10.49
C ARG A 7 -25.40 39.14 -10.86
N GLU A 8 -25.40 38.75 -12.13
CA GLU A 8 -24.76 37.55 -12.65
C GLU A 8 -23.25 37.70 -12.83
N SER A 9 -22.73 38.90 -13.08
CA SER A 9 -21.30 39.12 -13.33
C SER A 9 -20.43 39.17 -12.07
N LEU A 10 -21.01 38.88 -10.89
CA LEU A 10 -20.34 38.82 -9.59
C LEU A 10 -20.36 37.42 -8.95
N LYS A 11 -20.84 36.39 -9.66
CA LYS A 11 -20.43 35.03 -9.34
C LYS A 11 -18.99 34.88 -9.80
N MET A 12 -18.03 35.22 -8.93
CA MET A 12 -16.74 34.56 -8.96
C MET A 12 -17.04 33.07 -9.13
N GLU A 13 -16.63 32.47 -10.26
CA GLU A 13 -16.77 31.04 -10.46
C GLU A 13 -16.10 30.37 -9.25
N LEU A 14 -16.90 29.76 -8.35
CA LEU A 14 -16.48 29.32 -7.01
C LEU A 14 -15.19 28.49 -6.99
N LEU A 15 -14.89 27.85 -8.12
CA LEU A 15 -13.77 26.96 -8.35
C LEU A 15 -12.72 27.51 -9.33
N ALA A 16 -12.89 28.71 -9.90
CA ALA A 16 -11.94 29.27 -10.87
C ALA A 16 -10.58 29.61 -10.25
N ASP A 17 -10.56 29.88 -8.95
CA ASP A 17 -9.35 30.14 -8.16
C ASP A 17 -8.60 28.87 -7.74
N VAL A 18 -9.16 27.68 -7.97
CA VAL A 18 -8.50 26.41 -7.64
C VAL A 18 -7.26 26.22 -8.52
N SER A 19 -6.09 26.30 -7.89
CA SER A 19 -4.79 26.08 -8.51
C SER A 19 -4.62 24.61 -8.90
N LEU A 20 -4.36 24.35 -10.17
CA LEU A 20 -4.09 23.02 -10.70
C LEU A 20 -2.59 22.71 -10.65
N LEU A 21 -2.24 21.45 -10.39
CA LEU A 21 -0.87 20.98 -10.54
C LEU A 21 -0.48 21.00 -12.04
N PRO A 22 0.80 21.15 -12.39
CA PRO A 22 1.28 20.96 -13.76
C PRO A 22 0.87 19.58 -14.30
N GLY A 23 0.10 19.55 -15.40
CA GLY A 23 -0.48 18.32 -15.98
C GLY A 23 -1.84 17.92 -15.42
N GLU A 24 -2.36 18.63 -14.41
CA GLU A 24 -3.72 18.46 -13.92
C GLU A 24 -4.73 19.21 -14.79
N GLU A 25 -5.78 18.50 -15.21
CA GLU A 25 -6.81 19.00 -16.11
C GLU A 25 -8.19 18.92 -15.47
N ARG A 26 -9.01 19.96 -15.66
CA ARG A 26 -10.42 19.97 -15.21
C ARG A 26 -11.24 19.05 -16.10
N ILE A 27 -11.96 18.12 -15.50
CA ILE A 27 -12.85 17.20 -16.23
C ILE A 27 -14.29 17.70 -16.16
N THR A 28 -14.77 18.00 -14.95
CA THR A 28 -16.11 18.53 -14.75
C THR A 28 -16.22 19.24 -13.41
N ASP A 29 -17.16 20.17 -13.34
CA ASP A 29 -17.63 20.76 -12.11
C ASP A 29 -19.16 20.73 -12.02
N LYS A 30 -19.69 20.46 -10.83
CA LYS A 30 -21.13 20.33 -10.58
C LYS A 30 -21.52 20.91 -9.23
N ASP A 31 -22.68 21.55 -9.17
CA ASP A 31 -23.30 21.91 -7.91
C ASP A 31 -23.77 20.63 -7.20
N ILE A 32 -23.42 20.51 -5.92
CA ILE A 32 -23.65 19.30 -5.13
C ILE A 32 -23.84 19.65 -3.65
N ILE A 33 -24.39 18.72 -2.88
CA ILE A 33 -24.49 18.85 -1.42
C ILE A 33 -23.54 17.83 -0.80
N TYR A 34 -22.53 18.29 -0.06
CA TYR A 34 -21.73 17.41 0.77
C TYR A 34 -22.48 17.12 2.07
N ILE A 35 -22.67 15.85 2.41
CA ILE A 35 -23.25 15.43 3.68
C ILE A 35 -22.07 15.22 4.65
N CYS A 36 -21.67 16.30 5.30
CA CYS A 36 -20.62 16.26 6.30
C CYS A 36 -21.13 15.51 7.54
N PRO A 37 -20.46 14.45 8.00
CA PRO A 37 -20.91 13.74 9.20
C PRO A 37 -20.79 14.60 10.48
N PHE A 38 -20.02 15.68 10.44
CA PHE A 38 -19.74 16.54 11.61
C PHE A 38 -20.57 17.83 11.62
N SER A 39 -20.88 18.40 10.44
CA SER A 39 -21.56 19.69 10.31
C SER A 39 -22.85 19.64 9.49
N GLY A 40 -23.29 18.45 9.06
CA GLY A 40 -24.52 18.27 8.30
C GLY A 40 -24.39 18.57 6.80
N ALA A 41 -25.51 18.90 6.16
CA ALA A 41 -25.58 19.12 4.72
C ALA A 41 -25.03 20.50 4.32
N VAL A 42 -24.02 20.52 3.45
CA VAL A 42 -23.36 21.73 2.99
C VAL A 42 -23.49 21.82 1.47
N LYS A 43 -24.16 22.88 0.98
CA LYS A 43 -24.26 23.18 -0.45
C LYS A 43 -22.91 23.70 -0.96
N GLY A 44 -22.48 23.22 -2.11
CA GLY A 44 -21.21 23.63 -2.69
C GLY A 44 -21.07 23.20 -4.13
N LYS A 45 -19.84 23.29 -4.63
CA LYS A 45 -19.45 22.84 -5.95
C LYS A 45 -18.32 21.82 -5.83
N VAL A 46 -18.41 20.74 -6.58
CA VAL A 46 -17.34 19.74 -6.70
C VAL A 46 -16.68 19.89 -8.06
N LEU A 47 -15.35 20.00 -8.07
CA LEU A 47 -14.46 19.86 -9.21
C LEU A 47 -13.92 18.44 -9.22
N ILE A 48 -13.98 17.77 -10.36
CA ILE A 48 -13.23 16.55 -10.62
C ILE A 48 -12.17 16.86 -11.65
N THR A 49 -10.93 16.52 -11.34
CA THR A 49 -9.79 16.60 -12.24
C THR A 49 -9.28 15.21 -12.55
N ASN A 50 -8.29 15.09 -13.44
CA ASN A 50 -7.57 13.84 -13.65
C ASN A 50 -6.68 13.41 -12.45
N TYR A 51 -6.65 14.18 -11.36
CA TYR A 51 -5.86 13.92 -10.16
C TYR A 51 -6.69 13.82 -8.87
N ARG A 52 -7.65 14.72 -8.64
CA ARG A 52 -8.39 14.85 -7.38
C ARG A 52 -9.87 15.15 -7.57
N LEU A 53 -10.62 14.88 -6.50
CA LEU A 53 -11.93 15.44 -6.23
C LEU A 53 -11.74 16.61 -5.26
N TYR A 54 -12.16 17.79 -5.68
CA TYR A 54 -12.10 19.01 -4.86
C TYR A 54 -13.50 19.57 -4.64
N PHE A 55 -13.96 19.67 -3.40
CA PHE A 55 -15.24 20.28 -3.04
C PHE A 55 -15.01 21.58 -2.29
N LYS A 56 -15.80 22.61 -2.58
CA LYS A 56 -15.82 23.88 -1.86
C LYS A 56 -17.26 24.29 -1.60
N SER A 57 -17.57 24.67 -0.36
CA SER A 57 -18.89 25.16 0.00
C SER A 57 -19.20 26.49 -0.70
N SER A 58 -20.49 26.69 -1.00
CA SER A 58 -20.99 27.95 -1.59
C SER A 58 -21.44 28.94 -0.51
N ASP A 59 -21.54 28.50 0.74
CA ASP A 59 -21.92 29.31 1.88
C ASP A 59 -20.69 29.99 2.48
N THR A 60 -20.78 31.30 2.73
CA THR A 60 -19.70 32.09 3.35
C THR A 60 -19.54 31.80 4.83
N ASP A 61 -20.60 31.36 5.51
CA ASP A 61 -20.60 31.15 6.96
C ASP A 61 -20.10 29.74 7.31
N VAL A 62 -20.25 28.78 6.40
CA VAL A 62 -19.77 27.40 6.55
C VAL A 62 -18.71 27.12 5.49
N MET A 63 -17.45 27.44 5.80
CA MET A 63 -16.31 27.20 4.92
C MET A 63 -15.82 25.75 5.03
N VAL A 64 -16.33 24.89 4.15
CA VAL A 64 -15.89 23.48 4.05
C VAL A 64 -15.20 23.27 2.71
N THR A 65 -13.97 22.77 2.77
CA THR A 65 -13.21 22.35 1.60
C THR A 65 -12.78 20.90 1.76
N LEU A 66 -12.93 20.11 0.69
CA LEU A 66 -12.36 18.77 0.60
C LEU A 66 -11.41 18.75 -0.58
N ASP A 67 -10.19 18.27 -0.37
CA ASP A 67 -9.24 17.99 -1.45
C ASP A 67 -8.78 16.54 -1.29
N VAL A 68 -9.24 15.69 -2.21
CA VAL A 68 -9.04 14.24 -2.12
C VAL A 68 -8.45 13.72 -3.43
N PRO A 69 -7.17 13.30 -3.43
CA PRO A 69 -6.59 12.61 -4.57
C PRO A 69 -7.44 11.41 -4.97
N LEU A 70 -7.73 11.26 -6.25
CA LEU A 70 -8.57 10.18 -6.75
C LEU A 70 -7.98 8.80 -6.44
N GLY A 71 -6.66 8.68 -6.34
CA GLY A 71 -5.98 7.46 -5.91
C GLY A 71 -6.29 7.02 -4.46
N ALA A 72 -6.78 7.93 -3.62
CA ALA A 72 -7.25 7.63 -2.26
C ALA A 72 -8.65 7.00 -2.25
N ILE A 73 -9.41 7.11 -3.35
CA ILE A 73 -10.73 6.49 -3.46
C ILE A 73 -10.56 4.96 -3.63
N SER A 74 -11.27 4.19 -2.81
CA SER A 74 -11.30 2.71 -2.92
C SER A 74 -12.59 2.22 -3.57
N ARG A 75 -13.70 2.93 -3.39
CA ARG A 75 -15.02 2.55 -3.93
C ARG A 75 -15.90 3.77 -4.14
N VAL A 76 -16.71 3.74 -5.19
CA VAL A 76 -17.75 4.74 -5.47
C VAL A 76 -19.06 3.99 -5.66
N GLU A 77 -20.09 4.35 -4.88
CA GLU A 77 -21.41 3.71 -4.88
C GLU A 77 -22.49 4.76 -5.13
N LYS A 78 -23.56 4.35 -5.81
CA LYS A 78 -24.73 5.21 -6.03
C LYS A 78 -25.67 5.06 -4.83
N MET A 79 -25.95 6.16 -4.16
CA MET A 79 -26.94 6.25 -3.09
C MET A 79 -28.32 6.59 -3.67
N GLY A 80 -29.35 5.88 -3.22
CA GLY A 80 -30.75 6.10 -3.60
C GLY A 80 -31.14 5.63 -5.00
N GLY A 81 -32.40 5.83 -5.37
CA GLY A 81 -32.98 5.43 -6.66
C GLY A 81 -34.22 6.23 -7.01
N ALA A 82 -34.96 5.80 -8.03
CA ALA A 82 -36.18 6.49 -8.49
C ALA A 82 -37.29 6.56 -7.43
N SER A 83 -37.28 5.66 -6.46
CA SER A 83 -38.22 5.62 -5.33
C SER A 83 -37.75 6.37 -4.08
N SER A 84 -36.54 6.95 -4.09
CA SER A 84 -36.00 7.66 -2.93
C SER A 84 -36.71 9.00 -2.75
N ARG A 85 -37.50 9.13 -1.68
CA ARG A 85 -38.28 10.35 -1.38
C ARG A 85 -37.69 11.19 -0.24
N GLY A 86 -36.67 10.68 0.44
CA GLY A 86 -36.02 11.39 1.55
C GLY A 86 -35.18 12.57 1.07
N GLU A 87 -35.07 13.60 1.91
CA GLU A 87 -34.14 14.71 1.66
C GLU A 87 -32.70 14.18 1.56
N ASN A 88 -31.94 14.66 0.57
CA ASN A 88 -30.53 14.27 0.35
C ASN A 88 -30.30 12.75 0.21
N SER A 89 -31.34 11.98 -0.14
CA SER A 89 -31.29 10.50 -0.21
C SER A 89 -30.81 9.96 -1.58
N TYR A 90 -30.52 10.83 -2.53
CA TYR A 90 -30.04 10.48 -3.87
C TYR A 90 -28.66 11.09 -4.11
N GLY A 91 -27.66 10.28 -4.46
CA GLY A 91 -26.32 10.79 -4.74
C GLY A 91 -25.23 9.73 -4.76
N LEU A 92 -24.07 10.03 -4.16
CA LEU A 92 -22.89 9.17 -4.13
C LEU A 92 -22.41 8.89 -2.70
N ASP A 93 -21.95 7.65 -2.47
CA ASP A 93 -21.17 7.26 -1.30
C ASP A 93 -19.78 6.83 -1.77
N ILE A 94 -18.74 7.50 -1.27
CA ILE A 94 -17.35 7.33 -1.70
C ILE A 94 -16.56 6.83 -0.51
N THR A 95 -16.07 5.60 -0.60
CA THR A 95 -15.17 5.03 0.41
C THR A 95 -13.74 5.38 0.05
N CYS A 96 -12.99 5.94 0.99
CA CYS A 96 -11.58 6.28 0.83
C CYS A 96 -10.67 5.31 1.62
N LYS A 97 -9.40 5.23 1.21
CA LYS A 97 -8.32 4.40 1.79
C LYS A 97 -7.72 5.04 3.04
N ASP A 98 -7.95 6.33 3.25
CA ASP A 98 -7.47 7.14 4.37
C ASP A 98 -8.45 7.16 5.54
N MET A 99 -9.20 6.07 5.73
CA MET A 99 -10.16 5.86 6.82
C MET A 99 -11.42 6.74 6.79
N ARG A 100 -11.67 7.49 5.70
CA ARG A 100 -12.85 8.34 5.55
C ARG A 100 -13.89 7.78 4.57
N ASN A 101 -15.14 8.22 4.72
CA ASN A 101 -16.18 8.09 3.71
C ASN A 101 -16.76 9.48 3.40
N LEU A 102 -16.93 9.79 2.12
CA LEU A 102 -17.53 11.03 1.64
C LEU A 102 -18.91 10.72 1.06
N ARG A 103 -19.91 11.47 1.48
CA ARG A 103 -21.26 11.33 0.95
C ARG A 103 -21.70 12.63 0.30
N PHE A 104 -22.17 12.53 -0.93
CA PHE A 104 -22.66 13.67 -1.69
C PHE A 104 -24.09 13.43 -2.15
N ALA A 105 -24.97 14.39 -1.95
CA ALA A 105 -26.33 14.38 -2.48
C ALA A 105 -26.43 15.22 -3.77
N LEU A 106 -27.17 14.69 -4.74
CA LEU A 106 -27.43 15.26 -6.05
C LEU A 106 -28.94 15.41 -6.28
N LYS A 107 -29.33 16.29 -7.20
CA LYS A 107 -30.72 16.38 -7.66
C LYS A 107 -31.06 15.15 -8.51
N GLN A 108 -32.27 14.61 -8.35
CA GLN A 108 -32.73 13.45 -9.13
C GLN A 108 -32.96 13.80 -10.62
N GLU A 109 -33.28 15.06 -10.88
CA GLU A 109 -33.49 15.58 -12.22
C GLU A 109 -32.19 15.63 -13.06
N GLY A 110 -32.35 15.52 -14.38
CA GLY A 110 -31.27 15.78 -15.33
C GLY A 110 -30.10 14.79 -15.33
N HIS A 111 -30.30 13.56 -14.85
CA HIS A 111 -29.28 12.49 -14.80
C HIS A 111 -27.97 12.85 -14.06
N SER A 112 -27.97 13.89 -13.24
CA SER A 112 -26.76 14.49 -12.65
C SER A 112 -25.83 13.50 -11.92
N ARG A 113 -26.39 12.53 -11.18
CA ARG A 113 -25.63 11.47 -10.49
C ARG A 113 -24.93 10.52 -11.46
N ARG A 114 -25.56 10.19 -12.59
CA ARG A 114 -24.99 9.25 -13.55
C ARG A 114 -23.72 9.84 -14.15
N ASP A 115 -23.79 11.08 -14.62
CA ASP A 115 -22.67 11.76 -15.27
C ASP A 115 -21.46 11.89 -14.34
N ILE A 116 -21.70 12.39 -13.11
CA ILE A 116 -20.62 12.54 -12.14
C ILE A 116 -20.06 11.19 -11.69
N PHE A 117 -20.90 10.16 -11.54
CA PHE A 117 -20.46 8.80 -11.20
C PHE A 117 -19.53 8.25 -12.29
N GLU A 118 -19.94 8.32 -13.56
CA GLU A 118 -19.19 7.75 -14.67
C GLU A 118 -17.83 8.43 -14.82
N LEU A 119 -17.78 9.76 -14.72
CA LEU A 119 -16.52 10.52 -14.75
C LEU A 119 -15.64 10.22 -13.54
N LEU A 120 -16.19 10.28 -12.32
CA LEU A 120 -15.43 9.99 -11.11
C LEU A 120 -14.87 8.57 -11.12
N PHE A 121 -15.70 7.58 -11.48
CA PHE A 121 -15.31 6.18 -11.50
C PHE A 121 -14.21 5.92 -12.55
N ARG A 122 -14.34 6.52 -13.74
CA ARG A 122 -13.32 6.42 -14.80
C ARG A 122 -11.96 6.95 -14.34
N HIS A 123 -11.92 8.11 -13.69
CA HIS A 123 -10.67 8.79 -13.32
C HIS A 123 -10.11 8.36 -11.96
N ALA A 124 -10.93 7.83 -11.05
CA ALA A 124 -10.46 7.20 -9.81
C ALA A 124 -9.86 5.81 -10.03
N PHE A 125 -10.27 5.13 -11.10
CA PHE A 125 -9.75 3.81 -11.46
C PHE A 125 -9.17 3.83 -12.89
N PRO A 126 -8.13 4.64 -13.15
CA PRO A 126 -7.65 4.90 -14.51
C PRO A 126 -7.13 3.63 -15.20
N VAL A 127 -6.40 2.77 -14.48
CA VAL A 127 -5.85 1.51 -15.02
C VAL A 127 -6.97 0.58 -15.53
N SER A 128 -8.08 0.49 -14.78
CA SER A 128 -9.25 -0.31 -15.17
C SER A 128 -9.97 0.22 -16.41
N HIS A 129 -9.69 1.47 -16.82
CA HIS A 129 -10.31 2.15 -17.95
C HIS A 129 -9.31 2.53 -19.06
N GLY A 130 -8.11 1.93 -19.05
CA GLY A 130 -7.07 2.20 -20.06
C GLY A 130 -6.52 3.62 -20.03
N LEU A 131 -6.64 4.33 -18.91
CA LEU A 131 -6.08 5.67 -18.70
C LEU A 131 -4.75 5.58 -17.93
N PRO A 132 -3.81 6.53 -18.17
CA PRO A 132 -2.58 6.61 -17.39
C PRO A 132 -2.87 7.02 -15.93
N LEU A 133 -2.05 6.54 -15.00
CA LEU A 133 -2.00 7.11 -13.65
C LEU A 133 -1.48 8.55 -13.74
N PHE A 134 -1.97 9.43 -12.86
CA PHE A 134 -1.52 10.83 -12.82
C PHE A 134 0.00 10.98 -12.68
N ALA A 135 0.68 10.02 -12.04
CA ALA A 135 2.14 9.99 -11.95
C ALA A 135 2.87 10.02 -13.33
N TYR A 136 2.24 9.58 -14.41
CA TYR A 136 2.78 9.65 -15.77
C TYR A 136 2.36 10.91 -16.54
N VAL A 137 1.45 11.70 -15.97
CA VAL A 137 0.88 12.91 -16.58
C VAL A 137 1.41 14.17 -15.90
N SER A 138 1.73 14.09 -14.60
CA SER A 138 2.28 15.20 -13.82
C SER A 138 3.55 15.75 -14.49
N GLN A 139 3.61 17.08 -14.57
CA GLN A 139 4.73 17.84 -15.12
C GLN A 139 5.46 18.65 -14.04
N GLU A 140 5.24 18.30 -12.77
CA GLU A 140 5.90 18.94 -11.64
C GLU A 140 7.43 18.81 -11.75
N LYS A 141 8.13 19.89 -11.40
CA LYS A 141 9.59 19.94 -11.41
C LYS A 141 10.07 20.26 -10.00
N TYR A 142 11.01 19.45 -9.53
CA TYR A 142 11.68 19.62 -8.26
C TYR A 142 13.17 19.88 -8.50
N GLY A 143 13.83 20.60 -7.58
CA GLY A 143 15.27 20.89 -7.68
C GLY A 143 16.13 19.63 -7.58
N ASP A 144 15.68 18.65 -6.79
CA ASP A 144 16.35 17.37 -6.58
C ASP A 144 15.64 16.23 -7.31
N ASN A 145 16.42 15.30 -7.87
CA ASN A 145 15.89 14.09 -8.48
C ASN A 145 15.85 12.95 -7.46
N GLY A 146 14.66 12.67 -6.93
CA GLY A 146 14.43 11.60 -5.94
C GLY A 146 14.83 10.19 -6.41
N TRP A 147 14.86 9.93 -7.72
CA TRP A 147 15.30 8.65 -8.28
C TRP A 147 16.78 8.34 -8.02
N ASN A 148 17.59 9.36 -7.73
CA ASN A 148 19.02 9.21 -7.48
C ASN A 148 19.38 8.99 -6.00
N ILE A 149 18.39 9.03 -5.10
CA ILE A 149 18.62 8.93 -3.64
C ILE A 149 19.18 7.56 -3.27
N TYR A 150 18.54 6.49 -3.75
CA TYR A 150 18.94 5.13 -3.40
C TYR A 150 19.83 4.52 -4.46
N LYS A 151 21.09 4.23 -4.09
CA LYS A 151 22.05 3.53 -4.93
C LYS A 151 22.49 2.24 -4.22
N PRO A 152 22.09 1.05 -4.72
CA PRO A 152 22.34 -0.23 -4.03
C PRO A 152 23.80 -0.46 -3.65
N ILE A 153 24.74 -0.14 -4.55
CA ILE A 153 26.18 -0.32 -4.32
C ILE A 153 26.71 0.62 -3.24
N GLU A 154 26.24 1.87 -3.20
CA GLU A 154 26.65 2.83 -2.16
C GLU A 154 26.08 2.42 -0.80
N GLU A 155 24.85 1.90 -0.74
CA GLU A 155 24.27 1.37 0.50
C GLU A 155 25.05 0.15 1.02
N PHE A 156 25.40 -0.81 0.16
CA PHE A 156 26.24 -1.93 0.58
C PHE A 156 27.64 -1.46 1.02
N ARG A 157 28.23 -0.47 0.34
CA ARG A 157 29.50 0.13 0.76
C ARG A 157 29.41 0.79 2.14
N ARG A 158 28.31 1.50 2.43
CA ARG A 158 28.04 2.10 3.75
C ARG A 158 28.04 1.05 4.86
N GLN A 159 27.55 -0.16 4.56
CA GLN A 159 27.55 -1.30 5.47
C GLN A 159 28.91 -2.05 5.55
N GLY A 160 29.91 -1.67 4.74
CA GLY A 160 31.23 -2.33 4.72
C GLY A 160 31.33 -3.52 3.77
N LEU A 161 30.51 -3.55 2.72
CA LEU A 161 30.48 -4.62 1.71
C LEU A 161 30.99 -4.13 0.34
N PRO A 162 31.55 -5.02 -0.50
CA PRO A 162 31.89 -6.41 -0.21
C PRO A 162 33.06 -6.53 0.79
N ASN A 163 33.23 -7.71 1.37
CA ASN A 163 34.37 -8.04 2.24
C ASN A 163 34.82 -9.50 2.02
N ASN A 164 35.67 -10.04 2.90
CA ASN A 164 36.17 -11.42 2.79
C ASN A 164 35.12 -12.50 3.08
N LYS A 165 33.95 -12.14 3.61
CA LYS A 165 32.86 -13.05 4.00
C LYS A 165 31.65 -12.93 3.08
N TRP A 166 31.45 -11.77 2.46
CA TRP A 166 30.27 -11.42 1.66
C TRP A 166 30.69 -10.75 0.35
N ARG A 167 30.11 -11.20 -0.76
CA ARG A 167 30.35 -10.64 -2.09
C ARG A 167 29.07 -10.03 -2.66
N ILE A 168 29.24 -9.02 -3.51
CA ILE A 168 28.17 -8.49 -4.35
C ILE A 168 28.09 -9.32 -5.62
N THR A 169 26.89 -9.70 -6.02
CA THR A 169 26.62 -10.45 -7.24
C THR A 169 25.63 -9.70 -8.13
N PHE A 170 25.82 -9.84 -9.44
CA PHE A 170 24.96 -9.29 -10.49
C PHE A 170 24.23 -10.39 -11.27
N ILE A 171 24.17 -11.61 -10.72
CA ILE A 171 23.45 -12.75 -11.31
C ILE A 171 21.99 -12.41 -11.64
N ASN A 172 21.38 -11.48 -10.89
CA ASN A 172 20.00 -11.04 -11.09
C ASN A 172 19.88 -9.72 -11.88
N LYS A 173 20.93 -9.27 -12.60
CA LYS A 173 20.93 -8.00 -13.34
C LYS A 173 19.77 -7.86 -14.34
N ASN A 174 19.35 -9.00 -14.90
CA ASN A 174 18.26 -9.11 -15.88
C ASN A 174 16.99 -9.72 -15.27
N TYR A 175 16.90 -9.82 -13.93
CA TYR A 175 15.75 -10.42 -13.23
C TYR A 175 15.51 -11.92 -13.52
N GLU A 176 16.51 -12.62 -14.08
CA GLU A 176 16.43 -14.05 -14.46
C GLU A 176 16.49 -15.01 -13.28
N LEU A 177 17.17 -14.66 -12.19
CA LEU A 177 17.23 -15.51 -10.99
C LEU A 177 15.94 -15.37 -10.17
N CYS A 178 15.46 -14.14 -10.02
CA CYS A 178 14.24 -13.80 -9.29
C CYS A 178 13.70 -12.44 -9.77
N ASP A 179 12.56 -12.47 -10.44
CA ASP A 179 11.89 -11.32 -11.06
C ASP A 179 11.44 -10.24 -10.07
N THR A 180 11.28 -10.62 -8.80
CA THR A 180 10.79 -9.77 -7.71
C THR A 180 11.88 -9.35 -6.73
N TYR A 181 13.15 -9.62 -7.05
CA TYR A 181 14.33 -9.19 -6.31
C TYR A 181 15.08 -8.07 -7.05
N PRO A 182 15.91 -7.28 -6.35
CA PRO A 182 16.74 -6.27 -6.99
C PRO A 182 17.82 -6.89 -7.89
N THR A 183 18.40 -6.07 -8.75
CA THR A 183 19.46 -6.47 -9.69
C THR A 183 20.81 -6.73 -9.02
N VAL A 184 21.01 -6.16 -7.83
CA VAL A 184 22.23 -6.27 -7.03
C VAL A 184 21.90 -7.03 -5.74
N LEU A 185 22.60 -8.13 -5.49
CA LEU A 185 22.42 -8.96 -4.30
C LEU A 185 23.74 -9.13 -3.55
N ALA A 186 23.68 -9.23 -2.22
CA ALA A 186 24.80 -9.57 -1.37
C ALA A 186 24.63 -11.01 -0.83
N VAL A 187 25.63 -11.86 -1.09
CA VAL A 187 25.60 -13.31 -0.82
C VAL A 187 26.92 -13.76 -0.18
N PRO A 188 26.98 -14.93 0.50
CA PRO A 188 28.23 -15.42 1.08
C PRO A 188 29.34 -15.53 0.03
N PHE A 189 30.56 -15.10 0.37
CA PHE A 189 31.69 -15.03 -0.56
C PHE A 189 31.99 -16.40 -1.22
N LYS A 190 31.86 -17.49 -0.46
CA LYS A 190 32.11 -18.87 -0.93
C LYS A 190 31.02 -19.44 -1.86
N SER A 191 29.85 -18.81 -1.93
CA SER A 191 28.75 -19.30 -2.78
C SER A 191 29.02 -18.99 -4.26
N LYS A 192 28.82 -19.97 -5.15
CA LYS A 192 28.96 -19.82 -6.61
C LYS A 192 27.60 -19.53 -7.25
N GLU A 193 27.60 -18.97 -8.45
CA GLU A 193 26.35 -18.66 -9.18
C GLU A 193 25.47 -19.89 -9.38
N GLU A 194 26.07 -21.04 -9.70
CA GLU A 194 25.36 -22.31 -9.85
C GLU A 194 24.67 -22.76 -8.55
N ASP A 195 25.29 -22.50 -7.39
CA ASP A 195 24.67 -22.78 -6.10
C ASP A 195 23.42 -21.90 -5.93
N LEU A 196 23.53 -20.60 -6.24
CA LEU A 196 22.41 -19.65 -6.15
C LEU A 196 21.23 -20.06 -7.04
N ARG A 197 21.50 -20.54 -8.25
CA ARG A 197 20.47 -21.05 -9.18
C ARG A 197 19.76 -22.27 -8.58
N ARG A 198 20.50 -23.22 -7.99
CA ARG A 198 19.90 -24.41 -7.36
C ARG A 198 19.07 -24.05 -6.13
N VAL A 199 19.55 -23.14 -5.29
CA VAL A 199 18.80 -22.60 -4.13
C VAL A 199 17.50 -21.91 -4.59
N ALA A 200 17.56 -21.14 -5.69
CA ALA A 200 16.39 -20.46 -6.23
C ALA A 200 15.27 -21.42 -6.66
N THR A 201 15.59 -22.65 -7.07
CA THR A 201 14.55 -23.64 -7.42
C THR A 201 13.79 -24.16 -6.19
N PHE A 202 14.35 -24.01 -4.99
CA PHE A 202 13.75 -24.49 -3.74
C PHE A 202 13.12 -23.39 -2.89
N ARG A 203 13.42 -22.12 -3.17
CA ARG A 203 12.83 -20.97 -2.49
C ARG A 203 11.65 -20.46 -3.30
N SER A 204 10.48 -20.29 -2.68
CA SER A 204 9.27 -19.84 -3.37
C SER A 204 9.52 -18.56 -4.20
N ARG A 205 9.22 -18.63 -5.50
CA ARG A 205 9.48 -17.54 -6.48
C ARG A 205 10.95 -17.16 -6.65
N GLY A 206 11.89 -18.05 -6.37
CA GLY A 206 13.32 -17.79 -6.54
C GLY A 206 13.93 -16.82 -5.51
N ARG A 207 13.19 -16.47 -4.45
CA ARG A 207 13.60 -15.47 -3.45
C ARG A 207 14.57 -16.08 -2.44
N ILE A 208 15.79 -16.33 -2.89
CA ILE A 208 16.87 -16.93 -2.09
C ILE A 208 17.24 -16.08 -0.87
N PRO A 209 17.89 -16.65 0.16
CA PRO A 209 18.42 -15.86 1.27
C PRO A 209 19.51 -14.88 0.82
N VAL A 210 19.25 -13.59 0.99
CA VAL A 210 20.17 -12.49 0.65
C VAL A 210 20.33 -11.53 1.81
N LEU A 211 21.53 -10.96 1.94
CA LEU A 211 21.86 -10.02 3.01
C LEU A 211 21.05 -8.73 2.83
N SER A 212 20.39 -8.31 3.91
CA SER A 212 19.69 -7.03 4.02
C SER A 212 20.46 -6.03 4.86
N TRP A 213 21.11 -6.52 5.93
CA TRP A 213 21.88 -5.69 6.84
C TRP A 213 23.04 -6.47 7.47
N ILE A 214 24.15 -5.79 7.77
CA ILE A 214 25.28 -6.33 8.54
C ILE A 214 25.74 -5.34 9.61
N HIS A 215 25.98 -5.86 10.81
CA HIS A 215 26.54 -5.11 11.92
C HIS A 215 28.05 -4.91 11.71
N ARG A 216 28.53 -3.66 11.71
CA ARG A 216 29.93 -3.37 11.33
C ARG A 216 30.97 -3.96 12.28
N GLU A 217 30.67 -4.05 13.58
CA GLU A 217 31.63 -4.55 14.58
C GLU A 217 31.58 -6.07 14.71
N ASN A 218 30.47 -6.63 15.20
CA ASN A 218 30.35 -8.07 15.45
C ASN A 218 30.03 -8.92 14.21
N GLN A 219 29.82 -8.30 13.03
CA GLN A 219 29.54 -8.95 11.75
C GLN A 219 28.22 -9.76 11.69
N ALA A 220 27.33 -9.61 12.69
CA ALA A 220 25.99 -10.20 12.67
C ALA A 220 25.17 -9.70 11.47
N VAL A 221 24.42 -10.60 10.83
CA VAL A 221 23.67 -10.30 9.61
C VAL A 221 22.18 -10.49 9.77
N ILE A 222 21.40 -9.65 9.08
CA ILE A 222 19.98 -9.87 8.83
C ILE A 222 19.83 -10.26 7.37
N ILE A 223 19.20 -11.42 7.15
CA ILE A 223 19.00 -12.02 5.84
C ILE A 223 17.51 -12.21 5.63
N ARG A 224 17.06 -12.06 4.38
CA ARG A 224 15.66 -12.27 3.99
C ARG A 224 15.55 -13.27 2.85
N CYS A 225 14.49 -14.07 2.88
CA CYS A 225 14.13 -15.03 1.83
C CYS A 225 12.62 -15.25 1.81
N SER A 226 12.14 -16.06 0.86
CA SER A 226 10.83 -16.71 0.96
C SER A 226 10.92 -18.06 1.68
N GLN A 227 9.76 -18.62 2.02
CA GLN A 227 9.64 -20.00 2.49
C GLN A 227 10.30 -21.02 1.54
N PRO A 228 10.85 -22.12 2.08
CA PRO A 228 11.30 -23.26 1.30
C PRO A 228 10.12 -24.08 0.74
N LEU A 229 10.34 -24.76 -0.38
CA LEU A 229 9.36 -25.60 -1.09
C LEU A 229 9.42 -27.06 -0.63
N VAL A 230 9.30 -27.27 0.69
CA VAL A 230 9.39 -28.57 1.35
C VAL A 230 8.23 -29.48 0.97
N GLY A 231 7.00 -28.93 0.98
CA GLY A 231 5.76 -29.66 0.74
C GLY A 231 5.47 -30.75 1.79
N MET A 232 4.37 -31.47 1.59
CA MET A 232 3.96 -32.57 2.48
C MET A 232 4.92 -33.76 2.45
N SER A 233 5.62 -33.98 1.33
CA SER A 233 6.58 -35.07 1.19
C SER A 233 7.92 -34.81 1.87
N GLY A 234 8.10 -33.64 2.52
CA GLY A 234 9.34 -33.35 3.23
C GLY A 234 10.54 -33.23 2.30
N LYS A 235 10.36 -32.64 1.11
CA LYS A 235 11.44 -32.45 0.14
C LYS A 235 12.56 -31.62 0.77
N ARG A 236 13.78 -32.04 0.47
CA ARG A 236 15.02 -31.40 0.91
C ARG A 236 15.79 -30.88 -0.28
N ASN A 237 16.63 -29.88 -0.05
CA ASN A 237 17.55 -29.36 -1.05
C ASN A 237 18.93 -29.17 -0.41
N LYS A 238 19.89 -30.01 -0.81
CA LYS A 238 21.25 -29.99 -0.26
C LYS A 238 21.98 -28.68 -0.55
N ASP A 239 21.66 -28.01 -1.65
CA ASP A 239 22.24 -26.71 -1.98
C ASP A 239 21.70 -25.61 -1.05
N ASP A 240 20.40 -25.63 -0.71
CA ASP A 240 19.81 -24.70 0.27
C ASP A 240 20.37 -24.93 1.69
N GLU A 241 20.43 -26.20 2.12
CA GLU A 241 21.05 -26.59 3.39
C GLU A 241 22.52 -26.12 3.46
N ARG A 242 23.30 -26.36 2.39
CA ARG A 242 24.69 -25.90 2.31
C ARG A 242 24.78 -24.38 2.26
N TYR A 243 23.85 -23.69 1.59
CA TYR A 243 23.86 -22.25 1.46
C TYR A 243 23.59 -21.55 2.81
N LEU A 244 22.66 -22.08 3.61
CA LEU A 244 22.46 -21.66 5.00
C LEU A 244 23.71 -21.93 5.86
N GLU A 245 24.38 -23.06 5.65
CA GLU A 245 25.64 -23.34 6.33
C GLU A 245 26.74 -22.33 5.93
N LEU A 246 26.83 -21.92 4.66
CA LEU A 246 27.75 -20.86 4.23
C LEU A 246 27.45 -19.51 4.88
N ILE A 247 26.17 -19.19 5.08
CA ILE A 247 25.73 -18.00 5.82
C ILE A 247 26.20 -18.09 7.29
N ARG A 248 25.99 -19.24 7.93
CA ARG A 248 26.43 -19.52 9.30
C ARG A 248 27.94 -19.35 9.46
N GLU A 249 28.71 -19.97 8.56
CA GLU A 249 30.17 -19.87 8.50
C GLU A 249 30.62 -18.41 8.32
N ALA A 250 30.00 -17.66 7.41
CA ALA A 250 30.33 -16.26 7.18
C ALA A 250 30.12 -15.40 8.43
N ASN A 251 29.11 -15.73 9.25
CA ASN A 251 28.81 -15.04 10.50
C ASN A 251 29.58 -15.57 11.73
N ASN A 252 30.41 -16.61 11.57
CA ASN A 252 31.12 -17.27 12.69
C ASN A 252 30.21 -17.64 13.88
N THR A 253 28.91 -17.94 13.63
CA THR A 253 27.96 -18.34 14.67
C THR A 253 27.84 -19.86 14.73
N THR A 254 27.60 -20.44 15.90
CA THR A 254 27.38 -21.90 16.04
C THR A 254 25.99 -22.32 15.54
N LYS A 255 24.99 -21.45 15.64
CA LYS A 255 23.60 -21.70 15.24
C LYS A 255 23.03 -20.48 14.52
N LEU A 256 22.28 -20.70 13.43
CA LEU A 256 21.47 -19.67 12.79
C LEU A 256 20.08 -19.62 13.42
N THR A 257 19.57 -18.42 13.67
CA THR A 257 18.17 -18.25 14.06
C THR A 257 17.37 -17.83 12.83
N ILE A 258 16.38 -18.64 12.47
CA ILE A 258 15.43 -18.41 11.38
C ILE A 258 14.13 -17.93 12.03
N TYR A 259 13.74 -16.71 11.71
CA TYR A 259 12.46 -16.15 12.14
C TYR A 259 11.45 -16.29 11.02
N ASP A 260 10.50 -17.20 11.16
CA ASP A 260 9.32 -17.25 10.30
C ASP A 260 8.28 -16.30 10.86
N ALA A 261 7.92 -15.28 10.08
CA ALA A 261 6.96 -14.27 10.51
C ALA A 261 5.60 -14.89 10.85
N ARG A 262 5.23 -16.01 10.23
CA ARG A 262 3.89 -16.58 10.34
C ARG A 262 3.65 -17.23 11.70
N PRO A 263 2.38 -17.39 12.10
CA PRO A 263 2.01 -18.41 13.07
C PRO A 263 2.35 -19.81 12.58
N ASN A 264 2.72 -20.70 13.50
CA ASN A 264 3.06 -22.10 13.19
C ASN A 264 1.96 -22.78 12.34
N VAL A 265 0.69 -22.61 12.71
CA VAL A 265 -0.46 -23.18 11.99
C VAL A 265 -0.51 -22.74 10.52
N ASN A 266 -0.16 -21.49 10.24
CA ASN A 266 -0.12 -20.95 8.88
C ASN A 266 1.08 -21.50 8.10
N ALA A 267 2.21 -21.74 8.76
CA ALA A 267 3.38 -22.38 8.15
C ALA A 267 3.09 -23.85 7.80
N VAL A 268 2.40 -24.58 8.68
CA VAL A 268 1.92 -25.95 8.42
C VAL A 268 0.93 -25.99 7.26
N ALA A 269 -0.03 -25.07 7.20
CA ALA A 269 -0.96 -24.97 6.06
C ALA A 269 -0.23 -24.70 4.73
N ASN A 270 0.82 -23.88 4.75
CA ASN A 270 1.66 -23.66 3.56
C ASN A 270 2.46 -24.92 3.17
N LYS A 271 2.91 -25.71 4.15
CA LYS A 271 3.54 -27.02 3.89
C LYS A 271 2.59 -27.96 3.15
N ALA A 272 1.30 -27.94 3.49
CA ALA A 272 0.27 -28.71 2.80
C ALA A 272 0.08 -28.32 1.32
N THR A 273 0.41 -27.09 0.94
CA THR A 273 0.27 -26.55 -0.42
C THR A 273 1.59 -26.46 -1.20
N GLY A 274 2.65 -27.12 -0.71
CA GLY A 274 3.94 -27.22 -1.41
C GLY A 274 5.02 -26.25 -0.93
N GLY A 275 4.69 -25.32 -0.03
CA GLY A 275 5.66 -24.48 0.69
C GLY A 275 6.20 -25.18 1.95
N GLY A 276 6.39 -24.44 3.03
CA GLY A 276 6.79 -25.01 4.31
C GLY A 276 7.73 -24.10 5.09
N TYR A 277 8.57 -24.72 5.90
CA TYR A 277 9.55 -24.09 6.78
C TYR A 277 10.72 -25.08 6.99
N GLU A 278 11.85 -24.56 7.43
CA GLU A 278 13.07 -25.32 7.72
C GLU A 278 12.87 -26.29 8.90
N GLY A 279 13.02 -27.60 8.65
CA GLY A 279 12.90 -28.65 9.69
C GLY A 279 14.24 -29.07 10.32
N ASP A 280 14.24 -30.24 10.97
CA ASP A 280 15.41 -30.80 11.67
C ASP A 280 16.61 -31.10 10.73
N GLU A 281 16.38 -31.17 9.43
CA GLU A 281 17.43 -31.30 8.42
C GLU A 281 18.42 -30.12 8.42
N TYR A 282 18.01 -28.94 8.91
CA TYR A 282 18.86 -27.78 9.10
C TYR A 282 19.52 -27.83 10.49
N GLN A 283 20.45 -28.78 10.67
CA GLN A 283 21.04 -29.14 11.98
C GLN A 283 21.59 -27.97 12.80
N ASN A 284 22.15 -26.96 12.13
CA ASN A 284 22.74 -25.78 12.77
C ASN A 284 21.80 -24.56 12.72
N ALA A 285 20.49 -24.78 12.65
CA ALA A 285 19.48 -23.72 12.67
C ALA A 285 18.47 -23.91 13.80
N GLU A 286 17.87 -22.80 14.22
CA GLU A 286 16.72 -22.73 15.12
C GLU A 286 15.60 -22.00 14.40
N LEU A 287 14.39 -22.55 14.41
CA LEU A 287 13.22 -21.90 13.84
C LEU A 287 12.35 -21.31 14.95
N ILE A 288 12.02 -20.03 14.82
CA ILE A 288 11.12 -19.30 15.71
C ILE A 288 9.98 -18.72 14.88
N PHE A 289 8.74 -19.00 15.29
CA PHE A 289 7.54 -18.40 14.70
C PHE A 289 7.20 -17.10 15.43
N LEU A 290 6.90 -16.03 14.67
CA LEU A 290 6.59 -14.70 15.23
C LEU A 290 5.09 -14.40 15.36
N ASP A 291 4.22 -15.35 14.97
CA ASP A 291 2.77 -15.24 15.07
C ASP A 291 2.13 -14.03 14.36
N ILE A 292 2.80 -13.49 13.33
CA ILE A 292 2.28 -12.39 12.51
C ILE A 292 1.31 -12.91 11.45
N GLN A 293 0.05 -12.54 11.60
CA GLN A 293 -1.04 -12.99 10.75
C GLN A 293 -0.90 -12.54 9.28
N ASN A 294 -1.62 -13.20 8.38
CA ASN A 294 -1.54 -12.89 6.95
C ASN A 294 -2.26 -11.57 6.60
N ILE A 295 -2.09 -11.12 5.35
CA ILE A 295 -2.65 -9.86 4.83
C ILE A 295 -4.19 -9.76 4.93
N HIS A 296 -4.92 -10.88 4.98
CA HIS A 296 -6.38 -10.86 5.09
C HIS A 296 -6.81 -10.47 6.51
N VAL A 297 -6.11 -10.99 7.51
CA VAL A 297 -6.32 -10.61 8.91
C VAL A 297 -5.97 -9.14 9.12
N MET A 298 -4.84 -8.69 8.58
CA MET A 298 -4.44 -7.27 8.67
C MET A 298 -5.47 -6.33 8.02
N ARG A 299 -6.02 -6.73 6.87
CA ARG A 299 -7.06 -5.95 6.17
C ARG A 299 -8.35 -5.88 6.97
N GLU A 300 -8.79 -7.00 7.54
CA GLU A 300 -10.01 -7.02 8.37
C GLU A 300 -9.81 -6.22 9.66
N SER A 301 -8.62 -6.28 10.26
CA SER A 301 -8.27 -5.45 11.42
C SER A 301 -8.39 -3.96 11.11
N LEU A 302 -7.81 -3.50 9.99
CA LEU A 302 -7.91 -2.09 9.57
C LEU A 302 -9.35 -1.69 9.26
N LYS A 303 -10.14 -2.59 8.66
CA LYS A 303 -11.56 -2.34 8.39
C LYS A 303 -12.36 -2.16 9.68
N LYS A 304 -12.20 -3.06 10.66
CA LYS A 304 -12.83 -2.91 11.98
C LYS A 304 -12.40 -1.63 12.68
N LEU A 305 -11.11 -1.27 12.58
CA LEU A 305 -10.61 -0.02 13.13
C LEU A 305 -11.31 1.18 12.48
N LYS A 306 -11.49 1.17 11.16
CA LYS A 306 -12.22 2.23 10.45
C LYS A 306 -13.65 2.39 10.98
N ASP A 307 -14.33 1.28 11.19
CA ASP A 307 -15.74 1.27 11.60
C ASP A 307 -15.97 1.88 12.99
N ILE A 308 -14.96 1.84 13.89
CA ILE A 308 -15.06 2.40 15.25
C ILE A 308 -14.52 3.84 15.38
N VAL A 309 -13.72 4.31 14.42
CA VAL A 309 -13.10 5.65 14.47
C VAL A 309 -13.78 6.68 13.57
N TYR A 310 -14.59 6.25 12.60
CA TYR A 310 -15.23 7.16 11.65
C TYR A 310 -16.70 6.77 11.38
N PRO A 311 -17.63 7.73 11.39
CA PRO A 311 -17.40 9.16 11.62
C PRO A 311 -17.34 9.55 13.10
N ASN A 312 -18.00 8.82 13.98
CA ASN A 312 -18.10 9.16 15.41
C ASN A 312 -17.57 8.01 16.26
N VAL A 313 -16.84 8.35 17.31
CA VAL A 313 -16.32 7.39 18.29
C VAL A 313 -17.35 7.18 19.40
N GLU A 314 -17.60 5.93 19.75
CA GLU A 314 -18.41 5.59 20.93
C GLU A 314 -17.52 5.50 22.18
N GLU A 315 -17.48 6.57 22.96
CA GLU A 315 -16.56 6.72 24.10
C GLU A 315 -16.78 5.67 25.21
N SER A 316 -18.02 5.27 25.48
CA SER A 316 -18.36 4.29 26.54
C SER A 316 -17.73 2.92 26.34
N HIS A 317 -17.46 2.54 25.09
CA HIS A 317 -16.94 1.24 24.71
C HIS A 317 -15.66 1.34 23.88
N TRP A 318 -14.94 2.46 23.96
CA TRP A 318 -13.76 2.71 23.13
C TRP A 318 -12.70 1.61 23.28
N LEU A 319 -12.30 1.29 24.51
CA LEU A 319 -11.22 0.34 24.76
C LEU A 319 -11.58 -1.08 24.31
N SER A 320 -12.79 -1.55 24.60
CA SER A 320 -13.26 -2.88 24.17
C SER A 320 -13.45 -2.96 22.65
N SER A 321 -13.96 -1.89 22.03
CA SER A 321 -14.10 -1.80 20.58
C SER A 321 -12.73 -1.83 19.90
N LEU A 322 -11.76 -1.06 20.41
CA LEU A 322 -10.38 -1.05 19.91
C LEU A 322 -9.72 -2.43 20.04
N GLU A 323 -9.88 -3.10 21.19
CA GLU A 323 -9.38 -4.45 21.40
C GLU A 323 -9.94 -5.44 20.37
N SER A 324 -11.24 -5.35 20.05
CA SER A 324 -11.91 -6.23 19.06
C SER A 324 -11.42 -6.08 17.62
N THR A 325 -10.72 -4.97 17.31
CA THR A 325 -10.06 -4.76 16.01
C THR A 325 -8.78 -5.60 15.87
N HIS A 326 -8.18 -6.02 16.98
CA HIS A 326 -6.86 -6.64 17.08
C HIS A 326 -5.70 -5.77 16.56
N CYS A 327 -5.93 -4.50 16.23
CA CYS A 327 -4.89 -3.62 15.68
C CYS A 327 -3.72 -3.46 16.67
N SER A 328 -4.00 -3.26 17.95
CA SER A 328 -2.98 -3.14 19.00
C SER A 328 -2.17 -4.43 19.15
N SER A 329 -2.83 -5.60 19.19
CA SER A 329 -2.13 -6.89 19.24
C SER A 329 -1.22 -7.11 18.04
N ILE A 330 -1.66 -6.75 16.83
CA ILE A 330 -0.85 -6.84 15.60
C ILE A 330 0.39 -5.95 15.68
N VAL A 331 0.26 -4.72 16.18
CA VAL A 331 1.38 -3.76 16.24
C VAL A 331 2.36 -4.11 17.36
N PHE A 332 1.87 -4.53 18.52
CA PHE A 332 2.69 -4.74 19.72
C PHE A 332 3.08 -6.19 19.98
N GLY A 333 2.60 -7.15 19.18
CA GLY A 333 2.91 -8.57 19.32
C GLY A 333 2.46 -9.17 20.65
N ARG A 334 1.23 -8.83 21.09
CA ARG A 334 0.62 -9.31 22.34
C ARG A 334 -0.60 -10.16 22.13
#